data_AF-A0A350R036-F1
#
_entry.id   AF-A0A350R036-F1
#
_cell.length_a   1.000
_cell.length_b   1.000
_cell.length_c   1.000
_cell.angle_alpha   90.00
_cell.angle_beta   90.00
_cell.angle_gamma   90.00
#
_symmetry.space_group_name_H-M   'P 1'
#
loop_
_entity.id
_entity.type
_entity.pdbx_description
1 polymer ?
#
loop_
_entity_poly.entity_id
_entity_poly.type
_entity_poly.pdbx_seq_one_letter_code
_entity_poly.pdbx_strand_id
1 'polypeptide(L)'
;MASEYSITRRVEFSETDLAGIMHFTNYYRWMEICEHEFLRSLGLSVDMEDENGRFGWPRVKSSCRFKRPLRFEEEVEVKLMVADIRERSI
;
A
#
# COMPACT_ATOMS: atom_id res chain seq x y z
N MET A 1 -13.57 7.71 -13.28
CA MET A 1 -13.10 6.47 -12.63
C MET A 1 -12.30 6.88 -11.42
N ALA A 2 -12.54 6.30 -10.26
CA ALA A 2 -11.77 6.63 -9.06
C ALA A 2 -10.35 6.10 -9.25
N SER A 3 -9.45 6.97 -9.72
CA SER A 3 -8.02 6.69 -9.88
C SER A 3 -7.25 6.96 -8.60
N GLU A 4 -7.93 7.34 -7.52
CA GLU A 4 -7.33 7.73 -6.25
C GLU A 4 -8.08 7.05 -5.10
N TYR A 5 -7.32 6.66 -4.07
CA TYR A 5 -7.84 6.10 -2.83
C TYR A 5 -6.96 6.57 -1.67
N SER A 6 -7.54 6.79 -0.50
CA SER A 6 -6.75 7.13 0.68
C SER A 6 -7.26 6.46 1.93
N ILE A 7 -6.32 6.22 2.84
CA ILE A 7 -6.59 5.74 4.19
C ILE A 7 -5.82 6.60 5.18
N THR A 8 -6.37 6.79 6.37
CA THR A 8 -5.66 7.41 7.48
C THR A 8 -5.04 6.32 8.35
N ARG A 9 -3.77 6.49 8.71
CA ARG A 9 -3.06 5.58 9.63
C ARG A 9 -2.30 6.36 10.68
N ARG A 10 -2.24 5.79 11.87
CA ARG A 10 -1.40 6.24 12.98
C ARG A 10 -0.17 5.35 13.06
N VAL A 11 1.00 5.93 13.29
CA VAL A 11 2.23 5.17 13.50
C VAL A 11 2.13 4.43 14.83
N GLU A 12 2.19 3.10 14.75
CA GLU A 12 2.18 2.23 15.92
C GLU A 12 3.59 2.09 16.50
N PHE A 13 3.70 1.86 17.81
CA PHE A 13 5.01 1.71 18.47
C PHE A 13 5.81 0.56 17.85
N SER A 14 5.14 -0.54 17.49
CA SER A 14 5.74 -1.71 16.83
C SER A 14 6.29 -1.44 15.42
N GLU A 15 5.95 -0.29 14.84
CA GLU A 15 6.42 0.11 13.52
C GLU A 15 7.68 0.99 13.58
N THR A 16 8.08 1.40 14.79
CA THR A 16 9.29 2.20 15.03
C THR A 16 10.53 1.34 15.29
N ASP A 17 11.71 1.90 15.05
CA ASP A 17 13.00 1.27 15.37
C ASP A 17 13.76 2.04 16.47
N LEU A 18 15.00 1.60 16.76
CA LEU A 18 15.85 2.20 17.80
C LEU A 18 16.10 3.71 17.60
N ALA A 19 15.98 4.23 16.37
CA ALA A 19 16.13 5.66 16.10
C ALA A 19 14.87 6.47 16.46
N GLY A 20 13.81 5.83 16.97
CA GLY A 20 12.56 6.47 17.38
C GLY A 20 11.71 6.95 16.20
N ILE A 21 11.94 6.39 15.01
CA ILE A 21 11.21 6.70 13.78
C ILE A 21 10.67 5.41 13.16
N MET A 22 9.69 5.54 12.28
CA MET A 22 9.13 4.43 11.53
C MET A 22 10.21 3.72 10.70
N HIS A 23 10.36 2.42 10.90
CA HIS A 23 11.29 1.60 10.13
C HIS A 23 10.87 1.56 8.65
N PHE A 24 11.84 1.68 7.74
CA PHE A 24 11.57 1.88 6.30
C PHE A 24 10.69 0.79 5.66
N THR A 25 10.73 -0.44 6.16
CA THR A 25 9.90 -1.55 5.65
C THR A 25 8.40 -1.35 5.92
N ASN A 26 8.04 -0.63 6.98
CA ASN A 26 6.63 -0.40 7.31
C ASN A 26 5.95 0.53 6.30
N TYR A 27 6.70 1.41 5.63
CA TYR A 27 6.14 2.25 4.56
C TYR A 27 5.59 1.38 3.42
N TYR A 28 6.32 0.32 3.03
CA TYR A 28 5.83 -0.62 2.02
C TYR A 28 4.60 -1.40 2.49
N ARG A 29 4.58 -1.81 3.77
CA ARG A 29 3.38 -2.45 4.35
C ARG A 29 2.17 -1.52 4.29
N TRP A 30 2.33 -0.24 4.62
CA TRP A 30 1.24 0.74 4.54
C TRP A 30 0.77 0.99 3.10
N MET A 31 1.69 1.04 2.14
CA MET A 31 1.35 1.13 0.72
C MET A 31 0.53 -0.09 0.26
N GLU A 32 0.95 -1.28 0.65
CA GLU A 32 0.25 -2.54 0.32
C GLU A 32 -1.13 -2.61 0.99
N ILE A 33 -1.25 -2.19 2.26
CA ILE A 33 -2.54 -2.10 2.94
C ILE A 33 -3.47 -1.14 2.19
N CYS A 34 -2.99 0.03 1.79
CA CYS A 34 -3.79 1.00 1.04
C CYS A 34 -4.24 0.46 -0.33
N GLU A 35 -3.36 -0.27 -1.03
CA GLU A 35 -3.67 -0.97 -2.27
C GLU A 35 -4.70 -2.08 -2.08
N HIS A 36 -4.58 -2.88 -1.02
CA HIS A 36 -5.55 -3.94 -0.75
C HIS A 36 -6.92 -3.37 -0.39
N GLU A 37 -6.97 -2.28 0.39
CA GLU A 37 -8.21 -1.56 0.69
C GLU A 37 -8.82 -0.95 -0.58
N PHE A 38 -8.00 -0.38 -1.47
CA PHE A 38 -8.46 0.11 -2.77
C PHE A 38 -9.06 -1.02 -3.60
N LEU A 39 -8.39 -2.16 -3.74
CA LEU A 39 -8.92 -3.32 -4.47
C LEU A 39 -10.21 -3.84 -3.84
N ARG A 40 -10.26 -3.96 -2.51
CA ARG A 40 -11.49 -4.37 -1.80
C ARG A 40 -12.65 -3.41 -2.05
N SER A 41 -12.39 -2.11 -2.12
CA SER A 41 -13.41 -1.10 -2.45
C SER A 41 -14.02 -1.29 -3.85
N LEU A 42 -13.31 -1.99 -4.74
CA LEU A 42 -13.76 -2.38 -6.08
C LEU A 42 -14.33 -3.81 -6.14
N GLY A 43 -14.44 -4.51 -5.00
CA GLY A 43 -14.85 -5.92 -4.95
C GLY A 43 -13.75 -6.89 -5.39
N LEU A 44 -12.49 -6.44 -5.42
CA LEU A 44 -11.32 -7.21 -5.85
C LEU A 44 -10.44 -7.62 -4.66
N SER A 45 -9.58 -8.62 -4.87
CA SER A 45 -8.54 -9.08 -3.94
C SER A 45 -7.20 -9.19 -4.68
N VAL A 46 -6.07 -9.08 -3.99
CA VAL A 46 -4.75 -9.37 -4.62
C VAL A 46 -4.55 -10.85 -4.93
N ASP A 47 -5.38 -11.68 -4.31
CA ASP A 47 -5.40 -13.12 -4.44
C ASP A 47 -6.82 -13.53 -4.86
N MET A 48 -6.96 -13.97 -6.11
CA MET A 48 -8.24 -14.30 -6.74
C MET A 48 -8.18 -15.71 -7.33
N GLU A 49 -9.35 -16.29 -7.52
CA GLU A 49 -9.51 -17.60 -8.14
C GLU A 49 -10.78 -17.59 -9.00
N ASP A 50 -10.67 -18.11 -10.21
CA ASP A 50 -11.78 -18.31 -11.13
C ASP A 50 -11.76 -19.74 -11.72
N GLU A 51 -12.62 -19.99 -12.72
CA GLU A 51 -12.70 -21.28 -13.41
C GLU A 51 -11.40 -21.70 -14.13
N ASN A 52 -10.48 -20.76 -14.40
CA ASN A 52 -9.19 -20.98 -15.04
C ASN A 52 -8.04 -21.11 -14.02
N GLY A 53 -8.33 -20.96 -12.74
CA GLY A 53 -7.41 -21.17 -11.62
C GLY A 53 -7.12 -19.91 -10.80
N ARG A 54 -6.08 -19.99 -9.97
CA ARG A 54 -5.68 -18.93 -9.06
C ARG A 54 -4.78 -17.91 -9.77
N PHE A 55 -5.10 -16.63 -9.64
CA PHE A 55 -4.31 -15.53 -10.17
C PHE A 55 -4.19 -14.39 -9.16
N GLY A 56 -3.17 -13.55 -9.34
CA GLY A 56 -2.89 -12.47 -8.41
C GLY A 56 -1.95 -11.44 -8.98
N TRP A 57 -1.59 -10.48 -8.14
CA TRP A 57 -0.86 -9.27 -8.55
C TRP A 57 0.54 -9.23 -7.93
N PRO A 58 1.52 -9.99 -8.48
CA PRO A 58 2.86 -9.96 -7.95
C PRO A 58 3.51 -8.59 -8.21
N ARG A 59 4.16 -8.05 -7.19
CA ARG A 59 4.92 -6.80 -7.29
C ARG A 59 6.21 -7.04 -8.10
N VAL A 60 6.24 -6.56 -9.35
CA VAL A 60 7.43 -6.70 -10.22
C VAL A 60 8.50 -5.64 -9.92
N LYS A 61 8.09 -4.42 -9.54
CA LYS A 61 8.99 -3.31 -9.23
C LYS A 61 8.40 -2.42 -8.14
N SER A 62 9.25 -1.92 -7.25
CA SER A 62 8.90 -0.90 -6.28
C SER A 62 10.03 0.11 -6.11
N SER A 63 9.68 1.34 -5.73
CA SER A 63 10.65 2.37 -5.37
C SER A 63 9.99 3.34 -4.39
N CYS A 64 10.71 3.73 -3.34
CA CYS A 64 10.25 4.71 -2.37
C CYS A 64 11.33 5.77 -2.14
N ARG A 65 10.92 7.02 -2.05
CA ARG A 65 11.79 8.13 -1.63
C ARG A 65 11.32 8.65 -0.28
N PHE A 66 12.15 8.45 0.74
CA PHE A 66 11.87 8.88 2.11
C PHE A 66 12.26 10.36 2.29
N LYS A 67 11.26 11.24 2.43
CA LYS A 67 11.47 12.70 2.53
C LYS A 67 11.56 13.22 3.97
N ARG A 68 10.72 12.69 4.86
CA ARG A 68 10.63 13.08 6.28
C ARG A 68 10.36 11.81 7.10
N PRO A 69 11.01 11.61 8.26
CA PRO A 69 10.69 10.48 9.13
C PRO A 69 9.31 10.66 9.76
N LEU A 70 8.57 9.55 9.89
CA LEU A 70 7.38 9.46 10.72
C LEU A 70 7.73 8.99 12.14
N ARG A 71 7.01 9.50 13.15
CA ARG A 71 7.22 9.17 14.57
C ARG A 71 5.98 8.53 15.18
N PHE A 72 6.17 7.82 16.29
CA PHE A 72 5.08 7.22 17.07
C PHE A 72 3.94 8.23 17.33
N GLU A 73 2.70 7.75 17.23
CA GLU A 73 1.45 8.51 17.34
C GLU A 73 1.18 9.59 16.27
N GLU A 74 2.12 9.86 15.34
CA GLU A 74 1.81 10.70 14.19
C GLU A 74 0.72 10.03 13.34
N GLU A 75 -0.32 10.80 13.01
CA GLU A 75 -1.38 10.39 12.10
C GLU A 75 -1.10 10.97 10.71
N VAL A 76 -1.15 10.12 9.70
CA VAL A 76 -0.91 10.53 8.30
C VAL A 76 -1.90 9.87 7.36
N GLU A 77 -2.08 10.53 6.23
CA GLU A 77 -2.86 10.01 5.11
C GLU A 77 -1.93 9.26 4.15
N VAL A 78 -2.28 8.01 3.85
CA VAL A 78 -1.64 7.20 2.80
C VAL A 78 -2.52 7.29 1.57
N LYS A 79 -1.99 7.88 0.50
CA LYS A 79 -2.68 8.04 -0.79
C LYS A 79 -2.13 7.08 -1.82
N LEU A 80 -3.05 6.46 -2.55
CA LEU A 80 -2.81 5.65 -3.73
C LEU A 80 -3.38 6.37 -4.94
N MET A 81 -2.64 6.32 -6.06
CA MET A 81 -3.13 6.74 -7.35
C MET A 81 -2.73 5.73 -8.42
N VAL A 82 -3.67 5.32 -9.27
CA VAL A 82 -3.38 4.52 -10.46
C VAL A 82 -2.90 5.43 -11.57
N ALA A 83 -1.64 5.29 -11.97
CA ALA A 83 -1.01 6.18 -12.95
C ALA A 83 -1.20 5.71 -14.40
N ASP A 84 -1.23 4.40 -14.65
CA ASP A 84 -1.35 3.79 -15.98
C ASP A 84 -2.00 2.39 -15.83
N ILE A 85 -2.73 1.92 -16.84
CA ILE A 85 -3.27 0.55 -16.89
C ILE A 85 -2.96 -0.02 -18.26
N ARG A 86 -2.30 -1.18 -18.29
CA ARG A 86 -1.89 -1.90 -19.49
C ARG A 86 -2.49 -3.29 -19.49
N GLU A 87 -2.28 -4.02 -20.59
CA GLU A 87 -2.83 -5.36 -20.79
C GLU A 87 -2.45 -6.36 -19.67
N ARG A 88 -1.26 -6.23 -19.07
CA ARG A 88 -0.73 -7.16 -18.05
C ARG A 88 -0.17 -6.47 -16.81
N SER A 89 -0.40 -5.17 -16.64
CA SER A 89 0.14 -4.41 -15.50
C SER A 89 -0.70 -3.19 -15.19
N ILE A 90 -0.71 -2.82 -13.92
CA ILE A 90 -1.22 -1.56 -13.39
C ILE A 90 -0.03 -0.85 -12.72
#